data_AF-A0A4S2T8Q0-F1
#
_entry.id   AF-A0A4S2T8Q0-F1
#
_cell.length_a   1.000
_cell.length_b   1.000
_cell.length_c   1.000
_cell.angle_alpha   90.00
_cell.angle_beta   90.00
_cell.angle_gamma   90.00
#
_symmetry.space_group_name_H-M   'P 1'
#
loop_
_entity.id
_entity.type
_entity.pdbx_description
1 polymer ?
#
loop_
_entity_poly.entity_id
_entity_poly.type
_entity_poly.pdbx_seq_one_letter_code
_entity_poly.pdbx_strand_id
1 'polypeptide(L)' 'MRSARERADALREALATRVVVADGAMGTMLQAQDPSMEDFQQLEGCNEVLNVTRPDIVANVHREYFAAGVDC' A
#
# COMPACT_ATOMS: atom_id res chain seq x y z
N MET A 1 16.41 -11.29 -9.57
CA MET A 1 14.99 -10.93 -9.30
C MET A 1 14.17 -12.20 -9.47
N ARG A 2 13.31 -12.59 -8.52
CA ARG A 2 12.49 -13.82 -8.63
C ARG A 2 11.55 -13.74 -9.84
N SER A 3 11.35 -14.82 -10.57
CA SER A 3 10.37 -14.92 -11.66
C SER A 3 8.93 -14.77 -11.15
N ALA A 4 7.98 -14.49 -12.04
CA ALA A 4 6.56 -14.43 -11.65
C ALA A 4 6.05 -15.75 -11.07
N ARG A 5 6.54 -16.88 -11.60
CA ARG A 5 6.19 -18.22 -11.11
C ARG A 5 6.73 -18.47 -9.71
N GLU A 6 8.01 -18.15 -9.47
CA GLU A 6 8.63 -18.28 -8.14
C GLU A 6 7.92 -17.43 -7.08
N ARG A 7 7.47 -16.21 -7.41
CA ARG A 7 6.69 -15.38 -6.48
C ARG A 7 5.31 -15.96 -6.20
N ALA A 8 4.63 -16.47 -7.22
CA ALA A 8 3.32 -17.11 -7.04
C ALA A 8 3.42 -18.38 -6.20
N ASP A 9 4.46 -19.19 -6.40
CA ASP A 9 4.68 -20.40 -5.62
C ASP A 9 5.03 -20.07 -4.16
N ALA A 10 5.82 -19.03 -3.91
CA ALA A 10 6.08 -18.54 -2.55
C ALA A 10 4.80 -18.04 -1.84
N LEU A 11 3.91 -17.34 -2.54
CA LEU A 11 2.62 -16.93 -1.99
C LEU A 11 1.71 -18.13 -1.68
N ARG A 12 1.65 -19.12 -2.59
CA ARG A 12 0.87 -20.36 -2.36
C ARG A 12 1.37 -21.12 -1.14
N GLU A 13 2.68 -21.24 -0.98
CA GLU A 13 3.29 -21.88 0.17
C GLU A 13 2.96 -21.14 1.48
N ALA A 14 3.04 -19.81 1.48
CA ALA A 14 2.67 -19.00 2.64
C ALA A 14 1.20 -19.21 3.03
N LEU A 15 0.28 -19.20 2.05
CA LEU A 15 -1.15 -19.44 2.27
C LEU A 15 -1.45 -20.87 2.77
N ALA A 16 -0.62 -21.86 2.42
CA ALA A 16 -0.79 -23.25 2.86
C ALA A 16 -0.27 -23.50 4.29
N THR A 17 0.70 -22.70 4.74
CA THR A 17 1.44 -22.95 6.00
C THR A 17 1.06 -22.01 7.13
N ARG A 18 0.46 -20.86 6.84
CA ARG A 18 0.06 -19.87 7.84
C ARG A 18 -1.02 -18.92 7.33
N VAL A 19 -1.59 -18.14 8.24
CA VAL A 19 -2.42 -16.99 7.87
C VAL A 19 -1.51 -15.93 7.25
N VAL A 20 -1.97 -15.36 6.13
CA VAL A 20 -1.35 -14.21 5.46
C VAL A 20 -2.22 -12.99 5.72
N VAL A 21 -1.63 -11.94 6.27
CA VAL A 21 -2.32 -10.69 6.57
C VAL A 21 -1.96 -9.66 5.51
N ALA A 22 -2.94 -9.25 4.70
CA ALA A 22 -2.78 -8.15 3.77
C ALA A 22 -2.95 -6.79 4.46
N ASP A 23 -2.43 -5.74 3.84
CA ASP A 23 -2.67 -4.36 4.23
C ASP A 23 -4.16 -3.97 4.27
N GLY A 24 -4.41 -2.83 4.91
CA GLY A 24 -5.76 -2.34 5.17
C GLY A 24 -6.23 -1.30 4.15
N ALA A 25 -7.28 -0.56 4.52
CA ALA A 25 -7.84 0.49 3.69
C ALA A 25 -6.83 1.63 3.43
N MET A 26 -6.48 1.82 2.16
CA MET A 26 -5.55 2.86 1.73
C MET A 26 -6.15 4.26 1.85
N GLY A 27 -7.39 4.46 1.41
CA GLY A 27 -8.04 5.79 1.39
C GLY A 27 -8.11 6.46 2.76
N THR A 28 -8.49 5.71 3.81
CA THR A 28 -8.55 6.24 5.19
C THR A 28 -7.17 6.63 5.71
N MET A 29 -6.14 5.85 5.39
CA MET A 29 -4.77 6.16 5.83
C MET A 29 -4.20 7.35 5.08
N LEU A 30 -4.46 7.48 3.77
CA LEU A 30 -4.05 8.64 2.99
C LEU A 30 -4.71 9.92 3.51
N GLN A 31 -6.01 9.88 3.82
CA GLN A 31 -6.72 11.04 4.38
C GLN A 31 -6.20 11.42 5.77
N ALA A 32 -5.74 10.45 6.58
CA ALA A 32 -5.12 10.73 7.88
C ALA A 32 -3.77 11.45 7.79
N GLN A 33 -3.12 11.43 6.62
CA GLN A 33 -1.88 12.18 6.35
C GLN A 33 -2.15 13.64 5.92
N ASP A 34 -3.43 14.04 5.88
CA ASP A 34 -3.92 15.40 5.59
C ASP A 34 -3.35 16.05 4.30
N PRO A 35 -3.42 15.36 3.14
CA PRO A 35 -3.01 15.94 1.87
C PRO A 35 -3.91 17.11 1.46
N SER A 36 -3.30 18.15 0.89
CA SER A 36 -4.01 19.32 0.41
C SER A 36 -4.68 19.09 -0.95
N MET A 37 -5.63 19.95 -1.33
CA MET A 37 -6.21 19.93 -2.68
C MET A 37 -5.19 20.19 -3.80
N GLU A 38 -4.09 20.87 -3.50
CA GLU A 38 -2.98 21.04 -4.45
C GLU A 38 -2.24 19.72 -4.67
N ASP A 39 -2.01 18.92 -3.62
CA ASP A 39 -1.42 17.58 -3.72
C ASP A 39 -2.29 16.67 -4.62
N PHE A 40 -3.61 16.85 -4.60
CA PHE A 40 -4.54 16.15 -5.49
C PHE A 40 -4.64 16.75 -6.91
N GLN A 41 -3.93 17.84 -7.24
CA GLN A 41 -4.09 18.58 -8.50
C GLN A 41 -5.54 18.99 -8.78
N GLN A 42 -6.29 19.34 -7.73
CA GLN A 42 -7.72 19.64 -7.80
C GLN A 42 -8.61 18.46 -8.22
N LEU A 43 -8.08 17.22 -8.30
CA LEU A 43 -8.83 16.00 -8.56
C LEU A 43 -9.26 15.36 -7.23
N GLU A 44 -10.25 15.94 -6.59
CA GLU A 44 -10.75 15.49 -5.29
C GLU A 44 -11.09 13.99 -5.31
N GLY A 45 -10.53 13.23 -4.36
CA GLY A 45 -10.75 11.78 -4.22
C GLY A 45 -9.95 10.89 -5.18
N CYS A 46 -9.20 11.44 -6.14
CA CYS A 46 -8.31 10.66 -7.00
C CYS A 46 -6.99 10.36 -6.29
N ASN A 47 -7.02 9.41 -5.35
CA ASN A 47 -5.85 9.02 -4.56
C ASN A 47 -4.67 8.54 -5.42
N GLU A 48 -4.93 8.00 -6.62
CA GLU A 48 -3.90 7.53 -7.53
C GLU A 48 -2.89 8.63 -7.91
N VAL A 49 -3.32 9.90 -7.96
CA VAL A 49 -2.45 11.03 -8.28
C VAL A 49 -1.32 11.19 -7.25
N LEU A 50 -1.55 10.79 -6.00
CA LEU A 50 -0.58 10.88 -4.91
C LEU A 50 0.63 9.98 -5.14
N ASN A 51 0.56 8.96 -6.01
CA ASN A 51 1.74 8.19 -6.41
C ASN A 51 2.80 9.06 -7.13
N VAL A 52 2.35 10.13 -7.79
CA VAL A 52 3.22 11.06 -8.52
C VAL A 52 3.47 12.33 -7.71
N THR A 53 2.42 12.90 -7.11
CA THR A 53 2.51 14.21 -6.43
C THR A 53 3.07 14.11 -5.03
N ARG A 54 2.75 13.02 -4.29
CA ARG A 54 3.16 12.78 -2.90
C ARG A 54 3.56 11.32 -2.65
N PRO A 55 4.59 10.80 -3.36
CA PRO A 55 5.07 9.43 -3.16
C PRO A 55 5.58 9.18 -1.73
N ASP A 56 5.96 10.24 -1.01
CA ASP A 56 6.35 10.19 0.40
C ASP A 56 5.19 9.76 1.31
N ILE A 57 3.98 10.29 1.08
CA ILE A 57 2.76 9.91 1.81
C ILE A 57 2.43 8.45 1.55
N VAL A 58 2.39 8.03 0.27
CA VAL A 58 2.06 6.65 -0.11
C VAL A 58 3.06 5.66 0.51
N ALA A 59 4.36 5.97 0.44
CA ALA A 59 5.39 5.14 1.04
C ALA A 59 5.28 5.11 2.58
N ASN A 60 4.83 6.20 3.22
CA ASN A 60 4.63 6.22 4.66
C ASN A 60 3.48 5.31 5.09
N VAL A 61 2.35 5.36 4.39
CA VAL A 61 1.20 4.47 4.67
C VAL A 61 1.61 2.99 4.57
N HIS A 62 2.35 2.59 3.53
CA HIS A 62 2.84 1.22 3.43
C HIS A 62 3.80 0.85 4.57
N ARG A 63 4.67 1.78 5.02
CA ARG A 63 5.54 1.55 6.18
C ARG A 63 4.76 1.36 7.47
N GLU A 64 3.70 2.15 7.68
CA GLU A 64 2.82 2.02 8.85
C GLU A 64 2.10 0.67 8.86
N TYR A 65 1.57 0.22 7.72
CA TYR A 65 1.01 -1.13 7.62
C TYR A 65 2.06 -2.21 7.87
N PHE A 66 3.25 -2.09 7.28
CA PHE A 66 4.32 -3.06 7.50
C PHE A 66 4.75 -3.13 8.97
N ALA A 67 4.84 -1.99 9.65
CA ALA A 67 5.14 -1.92 11.08
C ALA A 67 4.05 -2.56 11.96
N ALA A 68 2.80 -2.59 11.49
CA ALA A 68 1.70 -3.29 12.14
C ALA A 68 1.74 -4.82 11.97
N GLY A 69 2.68 -5.34 11.16
CA GLY A 69 2.91 -6.77 10.97
C GLY A 69 2.17 -7.40 9.79
N VAL A 70 1.73 -6.61 8.81
CA VAL A 70 1.18 -7.16 7.56
C VAL A 70 2.26 -7.84 6.74
N ASP A 71 1.88 -8.86 5.98
CA ASP A 71 2.75 -9.65 5.12
C ASP A 71 2.92 -9.06 3.72
N CYS A 72 1.92 -8.32 3.24
CA CYS A 72 1.86 -7.76 1.89
C CYS A 72 0.99 -6.51 1.82
#